data_AF-A0A1M5P773-F1
#
_entry.id   AF-A0A1M5P773-F1
#
_cell.length_a   1.000
_cell.length_b   1.000
_cell.length_c   1.000
_cell.angle_alpha   90.00
_cell.angle_beta   90.00
_cell.angle_gamma   90.00
#
_symmetry.space_group_name_H-M   'P 1'
#
loop_
_entity.id
_entity.type
_entity.pdbx_description
1 polymer ?
#
loop_
_entity_poly.entity_id
_entity_poly.type
_entity_poly.pdbx_seq_one_letter_code
_entity_poly.pdbx_strand_id
1 'polypeptide(L)'
;MYDGKSQFLIENPINRYLINSPMLPGMKKNADGSLTLYIQNKSPGADKESNWLPAPDGPIYLVMRLYWPKTEAPSVLPAGNGTWKPPAIAVAN
;
A
#
# COMPACT_ATOMS: atom_id res chain seq x y z
N MET A 1 2.68 -6.87 -5.83
CA MET A 1 3.93 -6.22 -5.47
C MET A 1 4.86 -6.52 -6.59
N TYR A 2 5.59 -5.52 -7.04
CA TYR A 2 6.46 -5.68 -8.18
C TYR A 2 7.93 -5.70 -7.77
N ASP A 3 8.67 -6.60 -8.39
CA ASP A 3 10.13 -6.63 -8.30
C ASP A 3 10.73 -5.46 -9.07
N GLY A 4 11.70 -4.78 -8.45
CA GLY A 4 12.32 -3.58 -9.02
C GLY A 4 13.25 -3.86 -10.20
N LYS A 5 13.63 -5.13 -10.45
CA LYS A 5 14.53 -5.49 -11.57
C LYS A 5 13.74 -5.97 -12.79
N SER A 6 12.90 -6.98 -12.61
CA SER A 6 12.10 -7.63 -13.66
C SER A 6 10.83 -6.86 -14.01
N GLN A 7 10.38 -5.99 -13.11
CA GLN A 7 9.13 -5.26 -13.17
C GLN A 7 7.84 -6.11 -13.09
N PHE A 8 7.96 -7.42 -12.89
CA PHE A 8 6.84 -8.35 -12.76
C PHE A 8 6.36 -8.51 -11.32
N LEU A 9 5.21 -9.17 -11.17
CA LEU A 9 4.71 -9.60 -9.87
C LEU A 9 5.61 -10.70 -9.29
N ILE A 10 5.77 -10.66 -7.97
CA ILE A 10 6.55 -11.66 -7.24
C ILE A 10 5.66 -12.67 -6.53
N GLU A 11 5.94 -13.95 -6.73
CA GLU A 11 5.33 -15.02 -5.96
C GLU A 11 5.53 -14.77 -4.46
N ASN A 12 4.49 -15.06 -3.66
CA ASN A 12 4.54 -14.87 -2.22
C ASN A 12 3.61 -15.85 -1.50
N PRO A 13 3.87 -16.15 -0.20
CA PRO A 13 3.21 -17.23 0.53
C PRO A 13 1.68 -17.12 0.67
N ILE A 14 1.11 -15.93 0.46
CA ILE A 14 -0.32 -15.65 0.63
C ILE A 14 -0.99 -15.23 -0.68
N ASN A 15 -0.29 -15.36 -1.81
CA ASN A 15 -0.79 -15.01 -3.15
C ASN A 15 -1.37 -13.57 -3.22
N ARG A 16 -0.77 -12.61 -2.49
CA ARG A 16 -1.21 -11.21 -2.40
C ARG A 16 -0.27 -10.29 -3.15
N TYR A 17 -0.81 -9.56 -4.12
CA TYR A 17 -0.03 -8.67 -4.98
C TYR A 17 -0.46 -7.20 -4.92
N LEU A 18 -1.48 -6.87 -4.13
CA LEU A 18 -1.94 -5.51 -3.94
C LEU A 18 -2.70 -5.40 -2.61
N ILE A 19 -2.98 -4.18 -2.21
CA ILE A 19 -3.96 -3.82 -1.19
C ILE A 19 -4.89 -2.77 -1.82
N ASN A 20 -6.21 -2.93 -1.68
CA ASN A 20 -7.19 -2.02 -2.28
C ASN A 20 -8.45 -1.85 -1.40
N SER A 21 -9.34 -0.94 -1.80
CA SER A 21 -10.53 -0.56 -1.02
C SER A 21 -11.49 -1.72 -0.71
N PRO A 22 -11.75 -2.70 -1.59
CA PRO A 22 -12.55 -3.88 -1.25
C PRO A 22 -12.03 -4.70 -0.07
N MET A 23 -10.74 -4.61 0.26
CA MET A 23 -10.15 -5.34 1.39
C MET A 23 -10.39 -4.66 2.75
N LEU A 24 -10.82 -3.39 2.76
CA LEU A 24 -10.96 -2.58 3.98
C LEU A 24 -11.76 -3.24 5.12
N PRO A 25 -12.86 -3.99 4.89
CA PRO A 25 -13.60 -4.64 5.98
C PRO A 25 -12.78 -5.65 6.77
N GLY A 26 -11.75 -6.26 6.17
CA GLY A 26 -10.86 -7.22 6.81
C GLY A 26 -9.56 -6.61 7.37
N MET A 27 -9.35 -5.30 7.21
CA MET A 27 -8.11 -4.64 7.62
C MET A 27 -8.21 -4.06 9.03
N LYS A 28 -7.08 -4.00 9.72
CA LYS A 28 -7.00 -3.39 11.05
C LYS A 28 -6.73 -1.90 10.91
N LYS A 29 -7.68 -1.09 11.36
CA LYS A 29 -7.55 0.37 11.41
C LYS A 29 -6.92 0.80 12.72
N ASN A 30 -6.18 1.91 12.66
CA ASN A 30 -5.69 2.62 13.82
C ASN A 30 -6.85 3.33 14.55
N ALA A 31 -6.60 3.84 15.75
CA ALA A 31 -7.63 4.52 16.56
C ALA A 31 -8.19 5.78 15.88
N ASP A 32 -7.40 6.44 15.03
CA ASP A 32 -7.81 7.59 14.21
C ASP A 32 -8.51 7.20 12.90
N GLY A 33 -8.74 5.90 12.69
CA GLY A 33 -9.35 5.34 11.48
C GLY A 33 -8.40 5.16 10.30
N SER A 34 -7.13 5.56 10.42
CA SER A 34 -6.11 5.35 9.38
C SER A 34 -5.68 3.88 9.26
N LEU A 35 -4.88 3.58 8.24
CA LEU A 35 -4.26 2.27 8.05
C LEU A 35 -2.74 2.41 8.09
N THR A 36 -2.10 1.46 8.78
CA THR A 36 -0.66 1.21 8.64
C THR A 36 -0.49 0.01 7.71
N LEU A 37 0.17 0.20 6.57
CA LEU A 37 0.49 -0.87 5.62
C LEU A 37 1.92 -1.33 5.82
N TYR A 38 2.12 -2.64 5.98
CA TYR A 38 3.45 -3.23 6.12
C TYR A 38 3.92 -3.74 4.77
N ILE A 39 5.09 -3.32 4.33
CA ILE A 39 5.67 -3.72 3.04
C ILE A 39 7.05 -4.31 3.31
N GLN A 40 7.15 -5.64 3.31
CA GLN A 40 8.39 -6.35 3.65
C GLN A 40 8.32 -7.82 3.24
N ASN A 41 9.48 -8.49 3.21
CA ASN A 41 9.59 -9.87 2.76
C ASN A 41 8.97 -10.90 3.72
N LYS A 42 9.18 -10.73 5.02
CA LYS A 42 8.68 -11.64 6.05
C LYS A 42 7.38 -11.13 6.66
N SER A 43 6.51 -12.05 7.08
CA SER A 43 5.28 -11.68 7.78
C SER A 43 5.61 -10.84 9.02
N PRO A 44 4.92 -9.71 9.24
CA PRO A 44 5.05 -8.89 10.46
C PRO A 44 4.37 -9.52 11.69
N GLY A 45 3.86 -10.75 11.57
CA GLY A 45 3.11 -11.46 12.60
C GLY A 45 1.61 -11.53 12.29
N ALA A 46 0.95 -12.59 12.77
CA ALA A 46 -0.45 -12.88 12.46
C ALA A 46 -1.42 -11.73 12.78
N ASP A 47 -1.08 -10.88 13.76
CA ASP A 47 -1.87 -9.71 14.12
C ASP A 47 -1.79 -8.57 13.09
N LYS A 48 -0.78 -8.53 12.23
CA LYS A 48 -0.52 -7.46 11.25
C LYS A 48 -0.67 -7.91 9.79
N GLU A 49 -0.86 -9.21 9.55
CA GLU A 49 -0.94 -9.80 8.21
C GLU A 49 -2.09 -9.26 7.35
N SER A 50 -3.20 -8.83 7.95
CA SER A 50 -4.30 -8.22 7.18
C SER A 50 -3.89 -6.92 6.49
N ASN A 51 -2.89 -6.21 7.03
CA ASN A 51 -2.35 -4.98 6.46
C ASN A 51 -1.00 -5.17 5.76
N TRP A 52 -0.53 -6.41 5.62
CA TRP A 52 0.77 -6.73 5.05
C TRP A 52 0.68 -6.96 3.53
N LEU A 53 1.64 -6.39 2.80
CA LEU A 53 1.90 -6.65 1.40
C LEU A 53 3.30 -7.29 1.28
N PRO A 54 3.38 -8.59 0.97
CA PRO A 54 4.66 -9.27 0.76
C PRO A 54 5.50 -8.59 -0.33
N ALA A 55 6.80 -8.49 -0.09
CA ALA A 55 7.78 -7.89 -0.99
C ALA A 55 9.00 -8.79 -1.19
N PRO A 56 9.74 -8.67 -2.32
CA PRO A 56 10.99 -9.38 -2.49
C PRO A 56 12.05 -8.87 -1.50
N ASP A 57 13.07 -9.69 -1.25
CA ASP A 57 14.29 -9.27 -0.57
C ASP A 57 15.21 -8.55 -1.56
N GLY A 58 14.81 -7.33 -1.94
CA GLY A 58 15.49 -6.54 -2.97
C GLY A 58 14.74 -5.27 -3.35
N PRO A 59 15.20 -4.57 -4.41
CA PRO A 59 14.53 -3.38 -4.89
C PRO A 59 13.07 -3.67 -5.27
N ILE A 60 12.19 -2.72 -4.97
CA ILE A 60 10.77 -2.79 -5.33
C ILE A 60 10.37 -1.53 -6.10
N TYR A 61 9.27 -1.63 -6.84
CA TYR A 61 8.52 -0.45 -7.23
C TYR A 61 7.07 -0.56 -6.79
N LEU A 62 6.51 0.58 -6.40
CA LEU A 62 5.14 0.69 -5.89
C LEU A 62 4.35 1.63 -6.79
N VAL A 63 3.09 1.26 -7.03
CA VAL A 63 2.15 2.07 -7.80
C VAL A 63 0.90 2.28 -6.98
N MET A 64 0.59 3.54 -6.70
CA MET A 64 -0.70 3.93 -6.13
C MET A 64 -1.67 4.24 -7.27
N ARG A 65 -2.81 3.56 -7.28
CA ARG A 65 -3.89 3.83 -8.24
C ARG A 65 -5.04 4.50 -7.53
N LEU A 66 -5.39 5.70 -7.99
CA LEU A 66 -6.54 6.47 -7.52
C LEU A 66 -7.64 6.37 -8.59
N TYR A 67 -8.78 5.80 -8.22
CA TYR A 67 -9.89 5.57 -9.13
C TYR A 67 -10.89 6.71 -9.00
N TRP A 68 -11.11 7.42 -10.10
CA TRP A 68 -12.08 8.52 -10.18
C TRP A 68 -11.90 9.60 -9.09
N PRO A 69 -10.71 10.25 -9.03
CA PRO A 69 -10.52 11.35 -8.08
C PRO A 69 -11.49 12.49 -8.38
N LYS A 70 -12.10 13.04 -7.33
CA LYS A 70 -12.99 14.20 -7.42
C LYS A 70 -12.20 15.50 -7.35
N THR A 71 -12.78 16.64 -7.72
CA THR A 71 -12.11 17.95 -7.64
C THR A 71 -12.27 18.63 -6.29
N GLU A 72 -13.25 18.25 -5.48
CA GLU A 72 -13.46 18.81 -4.14
C GLU A 72 -12.40 18.32 -3.15
N ALA A 73 -12.01 19.18 -2.21
CA ALA A 73 -11.03 18.82 -1.19
C ALA A 73 -11.58 17.75 -0.22
N PRO A 74 -10.76 16.77 0.20
CA PRO A 74 -9.37 16.51 -0.21
C PRO A 74 -9.28 15.88 -1.62
N SER A 75 -8.37 16.39 -2.46
CA SER A 75 -8.17 15.90 -3.84
C SER A 75 -6.71 15.88 -4.29
N VAL A 76 -6.37 14.89 -5.13
CA VAL A 76 -5.10 14.85 -5.89
C VAL A 76 -5.10 15.79 -7.11
N LEU A 77 -6.26 16.34 -7.48
CA LEU A 77 -6.46 17.22 -8.62
C LEU A 77 -6.48 18.71 -8.19
N PRO A 78 -6.04 19.64 -9.08
CA PRO A 78 -5.31 19.34 -10.32
C PRO A 78 -3.93 18.74 -10.00
N ALA A 79 -3.42 17.88 -10.89
CA ALA A 79 -2.17 17.17 -10.66
C ALA A 79 -1.02 18.14 -10.31
N GLY A 80 -0.31 17.86 -9.22
CA GLY A 80 0.77 18.71 -8.69
C GLY A 80 0.32 19.81 -7.73
N ASN A 81 -0.96 20.22 -7.76
CA ASN A 81 -1.50 21.33 -6.96
C ASN A 81 -2.76 20.93 -6.14
N GLY A 82 -3.05 19.64 -6.02
CA GLY A 82 -4.16 19.14 -5.21
C GLY A 82 -3.97 19.36 -3.70
N THR A 83 -5.08 19.35 -2.96
CA THR A 83 -5.12 19.52 -1.50
C THR A 83 -4.73 18.27 -0.73
N TRP A 84 -4.71 17.11 -1.39
CA TRP A 84 -4.29 15.84 -0.82
C TRP A 84 -2.98 15.36 -1.45
N LYS A 85 -2.14 14.75 -0.62
CA LYS A 85 -0.88 14.12 -1.03
C LYS A 85 -0.85 12.68 -0.54
N PRO A 86 -0.24 11.76 -1.30
CA PRO A 86 -0.09 10.39 -0.83
C PRO A 86 0.76 10.33 0.46
N PRO A 87 0.45 9.39 1.37
CA PRO A 87 1.27 9.17 2.55
C PRO A 87 2.71 8.79 2.15
N ALA A 88 3.68 9.24 2.93
CA ALA A 88 5.07 8.87 2.74
C ALA A 88 5.30 7.39 3.06
N ILE A 89 6.27 6.78 2.38
CA ILE A 89 6.81 5.48 2.77
C ILE A 89 7.94 5.73 3.75
N ALA A 90 7.87 5.12 4.92
CA ALA A 90 8.91 5.19 5.94
C ALA A 90 9.55 3.82 6.14
N VAL A 91 10.87 3.81 6.35
CA VAL A 91 11.56 2.62 6.84
C VAL A 91 11.15 2.41 8.30
N ALA A 92 10.67 1.21 8.62
CA ALA A 92 10.43 0.83 10.01
C ALA A 92 11.78 0.51 10.67
N ASN A 93 12.02 1.09 11.86
CA ASN A 93 13.19 0.81 12.68
C ASN A 93 13.04 -0.50 13.46
#